data_AF-A0A920LD45-F1
#
_entry.id   AF-A0A920LD45-F1
#
_cell.length_a   1.000
_cell.length_b   1.000
_cell.length_c   1.000
_cell.angle_alpha   90.00
_cell.angle_beta   90.00
_cell.angle_gamma   90.00
#
_symmetry.space_group_name_H-M   'P 1'
#
loop_
_entity.id
_entity.type
_entity.pdbx_description
1 polymer ?
#
loop_
_entity_poly.entity_id
_entity_poly.type
_entity_poly.pdbx_seq_one_letter_code
_entity_poly.pdbx_strand_id
1 'polypeptide(L)'
;MVPLNISESDSIEFVENFISNWIVKKSLFEKAEINLTELEINEIKNSTNNYYEELIIDKYRSKLLMNNKDTIVTYDEIQNYYNENIGNFLLSNDILKARYVKLNIKNYNLREIKRRFRRFNNQDKIFFDSISIQISNYFLSDSTWINSELFFRKIPILSEDEIKRIVKNNLYFVKEDSLDVYLIKVNDKKMVSEISPIEYIQDRLSEILLNKKKVNYLKKIEKEVLENE
;
A
#
# COMPACT_ATOMS: atom_id res chain seq x y z
N MET A 1 -2.52 -23.05 19.68
CA MET A 1 -3.32 -23.67 18.61
C MET A 1 -2.48 -24.77 18.00
N VAL A 2 -2.95 -26.02 18.04
CA VAL A 2 -2.28 -27.17 17.44
C VAL A 2 -2.51 -27.14 15.93
N PRO A 3 -1.50 -27.31 15.06
CA PRO A 3 -1.69 -27.37 13.62
C PRO A 3 -2.42 -28.66 13.23
N LEU A 4 -3.50 -28.53 12.45
CA LEU A 4 -4.23 -29.66 11.86
C LEU A 4 -3.44 -30.19 10.66
N ASN A 5 -2.50 -31.12 10.88
CA ASN A 5 -2.18 -32.30 10.03
C ASN A 5 -0.85 -32.95 10.46
N ILE A 6 -0.75 -33.50 11.68
CA ILE A 6 0.47 -34.20 12.15
C ILE A 6 0.10 -35.65 12.47
N SER A 7 0.99 -36.61 12.16
CA SER A 7 0.74 -38.03 12.44
C SER A 7 0.58 -38.25 13.96
N GLU A 8 -0.08 -39.35 14.38
CA GLU A 8 -0.30 -39.63 15.81
C GLU A 8 1.02 -39.67 16.60
N SER A 9 2.10 -40.19 16.01
CA SER A 9 3.44 -40.18 16.56
C SER A 9 4.01 -38.77 16.73
N ASP A 10 3.84 -37.91 15.72
CA ASP A 10 4.35 -36.53 15.76
C ASP A 10 3.58 -35.65 16.77
N SER A 11 2.31 -35.99 17.02
CA SER A 11 1.46 -35.29 18.01
C SER A 11 1.84 -35.64 19.44
N ILE A 12 2.23 -36.90 19.70
CA ILE A 12 2.74 -37.34 21.01
C ILE A 12 4.09 -36.68 21.28
N GLU A 13 5.00 -36.70 20.30
CA GLU A 13 6.31 -36.05 20.42
C GLU A 13 6.18 -34.53 20.64
N PHE A 14 5.22 -33.86 19.98
CA PHE A 14 4.93 -32.44 20.20
C PHE A 14 4.46 -32.15 21.64
N VAL A 15 3.57 -32.98 22.18
CA VAL A 15 3.06 -32.82 23.56
C VAL A 15 4.15 -33.10 24.58
N GLU A 16 4.95 -34.15 24.39
CA GLU A 16 6.08 -34.48 25.27
C GLU A 16 7.13 -33.36 25.27
N ASN A 17 7.47 -32.83 24.09
CA ASN A 17 8.38 -31.68 23.99
C ASN A 17 7.81 -30.42 24.65
N PHE A 18 6.51 -30.15 24.53
CA PHE A 18 5.88 -29.02 25.21
C PHE A 18 5.95 -29.15 26.74
N ILE A 19 5.63 -30.33 27.28
CA ILE A 19 5.70 -30.61 28.73
C ILE A 19 7.14 -30.49 29.22
N SER A 20 8.10 -31.09 28.51
CA SER A 20 9.53 -31.02 28.84
C SER A 20 10.02 -29.57 28.88
N ASN A 21 9.71 -28.77 27.85
CA ASN A 21 10.07 -27.35 27.80
C ASN A 21 9.42 -26.54 28.94
N TRP A 22 8.17 -26.83 29.30
CA TRP A 22 7.49 -26.19 30.42
C TRP A 22 8.17 -26.51 31.76
N ILE A 23 8.56 -27.77 32.00
CA ILE A 23 9.30 -28.20 33.20
C ILE A 23 10.66 -27.49 33.27
N VAL A 24 11.43 -27.50 32.18
CA VAL A 24 12.74 -26.82 32.11
C VAL A 24 12.58 -25.32 32.40
N LYS A 25 11.60 -24.67 31.78
CA LYS A 25 11.30 -23.26 32.03
C LYS A 25 10.99 -22.99 33.51
N LYS A 26 10.15 -23.83 34.14
CA LYS A 26 9.78 -23.66 35.54
C LYS A 26 10.96 -23.89 36.49
N SER A 27 11.75 -24.94 36.24
CA SER A 27 12.95 -25.25 37.03
C SER A 27 14.01 -24.15 36.93
N LEU A 28 14.25 -23.61 35.72
CA LEU A 28 15.16 -22.48 35.53
C LEU A 28 14.65 -21.21 36.22
N PHE A 29 13.35 -20.94 36.18
CA PHE A 29 12.74 -19.81 36.87
C PHE A 29 12.93 -19.90 38.39
N GLU A 30 12.67 -21.07 38.99
CA GLU A 30 12.90 -21.29 40.44
C GLU A 30 14.37 -21.10 40.82
N LYS A 31 15.31 -21.59 40.00
CA LYS A 31 16.74 -21.32 40.20
C LYS A 31 17.05 -19.83 40.08
N ALA A 32 16.43 -19.12 39.14
CA ALA A 32 16.64 -17.68 38.99
C ALA A 32 16.13 -16.90 40.22
N GLU A 33 14.98 -17.25 40.79
CA GLU A 33 14.45 -16.60 42.00
C GLU A 33 15.36 -16.76 43.23
N ILE A 34 16.11 -17.86 43.33
CA ILE A 34 17.05 -18.11 44.43
C ILE A 34 18.39 -17.37 44.21
N ASN A 35 18.83 -17.25 42.95
CA ASN A 35 20.18 -16.78 42.62
C ASN A 35 20.25 -15.29 42.24
N LEU A 36 19.14 -14.67 41.84
CA LEU A 36 19.07 -13.23 41.56
C LEU A 36 18.91 -12.43 42.85
N THR A 37 19.46 -11.22 42.86
CA THR A 37 19.27 -10.28 43.96
C THR A 37 17.86 -9.69 43.96
N GLU A 38 17.42 -9.20 45.13
CA GLU A 38 16.12 -8.55 45.27
C GLU A 38 15.99 -7.31 44.37
N LEU A 39 17.10 -6.57 44.18
CA LEU A 39 17.14 -5.41 43.27
C LEU A 39 16.86 -5.83 41.82
N GLU A 40 17.55 -6.83 41.29
CA GLU A 40 17.36 -7.32 39.92
C GLU A 40 15.91 -7.82 39.69
N ILE A 41 15.37 -8.56 40.66
CA ILE A 41 13.99 -9.04 40.59
C ILE A 41 13.00 -7.86 40.60
N ASN A 42 13.22 -6.85 41.44
CA ASN A 42 12.35 -5.69 41.53
C ASN A 42 12.43 -4.79 40.28
N GLU A 43 13.60 -4.63 39.66
CA GLU A 43 13.74 -3.94 38.38
C GLU A 43 12.93 -4.60 37.27
N ILE A 44 12.99 -5.94 37.18
CA ILE A 44 12.19 -6.72 36.22
C ILE A 44 10.70 -6.57 36.53
N LYS A 45 10.29 -6.66 37.81
CA LYS A 45 8.88 -6.48 38.22
C LYS A 45 8.37 -5.10 37.85
N ASN A 46 9.12 -4.05 38.14
CA ASN A 46 8.75 -2.67 37.80
C ASN A 46 8.63 -2.48 36.28
N SER A 47 9.61 -2.98 35.51
CA SER A 47 9.57 -2.91 34.05
C SER A 47 8.38 -3.68 33.47
N THR A 48 8.07 -4.85 34.04
CA THR A 48 6.92 -5.67 33.63
C THR A 48 5.61 -4.98 33.98
N ASN A 49 5.52 -4.33 35.14
CA ASN A 49 4.34 -3.60 35.57
C ASN A 49 4.10 -2.35 34.69
N ASN A 50 5.14 -1.58 34.40
CA ASN A 50 5.07 -0.45 33.47
C ASN A 50 4.60 -0.91 32.08
N TYR A 51 5.16 -2.01 31.57
CA TYR A 51 4.73 -2.57 30.29
C TYR A 51 3.27 -3.03 30.31
N TYR A 52 2.82 -3.65 31.41
CA TYR A 52 1.43 -4.03 31.60
C TYR A 52 0.50 -2.80 31.59
N GLU A 53 0.87 -1.73 32.29
CA GLU A 53 0.13 -0.46 32.31
C GLU A 53 0.02 0.14 30.89
N GLU A 54 1.12 0.23 30.14
CA GLU A 54 1.12 0.69 28.76
C GLU A 54 0.20 -0.15 27.86
N LEU A 55 0.23 -1.48 27.98
CA LEU A 55 -0.67 -2.36 27.23
C LEU A 55 -2.15 -2.11 27.54
N ILE A 56 -2.49 -1.85 28.80
CA ILE A 56 -3.86 -1.53 29.22
C ILE A 56 -4.29 -0.18 28.64
N ILE A 57 -3.42 0.84 28.72
CA ILE A 57 -3.68 2.18 28.17
C ILE A 57 -3.87 2.10 26.65
N ASP A 58 -3.02 1.39 25.92
CA ASP A 58 -3.13 1.24 24.47
C ASP A 58 -4.40 0.49 24.05
N LYS A 59 -4.78 -0.54 24.81
CA LYS A 59 -6.04 -1.25 24.59
C LYS A 59 -7.24 -0.32 24.80
N TYR A 60 -7.18 0.55 25.81
CA TYR A 60 -8.22 1.52 26.10
C TYR A 60 -8.30 2.60 24.99
N ARG A 61 -7.17 3.21 24.61
CA ARG A 61 -7.07 4.15 23.47
C ARG A 61 -7.67 3.56 22.20
N SER A 62 -7.35 2.31 21.88
CA SER A 62 -7.90 1.60 20.72
C SER A 62 -9.43 1.49 20.78
N LYS A 63 -10.00 1.14 21.95
CA LYS A 63 -11.46 1.09 22.12
C LYS A 63 -12.11 2.47 21.94
N LEU A 64 -11.48 3.52 22.47
CA LEU A 64 -11.97 4.88 22.31
C LEU A 64 -12.01 5.29 20.83
N LEU A 65 -10.97 4.96 20.06
CA LEU A 65 -10.92 5.23 18.63
C LEU A 65 -11.98 4.46 17.84
N MET A 66 -12.25 3.18 18.18
CA MET A 66 -13.29 2.38 17.52
C MET A 66 -14.70 2.94 17.74
N ASN A 67 -14.93 3.59 18.89
CA ASN A 67 -16.21 4.20 19.22
C ASN A 67 -16.36 5.63 18.65
N ASN A 68 -15.29 6.20 18.09
CA ASN A 68 -15.34 7.54 17.50
C ASN A 68 -16.10 7.52 16.17
N LYS A 69 -17.14 8.35 16.06
CA LYS A 69 -17.97 8.48 14.85
C LYS A 69 -17.40 9.48 13.84
N ASP A 70 -16.46 10.33 14.24
CA ASP A 70 -15.81 11.32 13.35
C ASP A 70 -14.59 10.70 12.65
N THR A 71 -14.85 9.70 11.82
CA THR A 71 -13.83 9.01 11.00
C THR A 71 -13.97 9.28 9.51
N ILE A 72 -15.00 10.02 9.10
CA ILE A 72 -15.22 10.37 7.70
C ILE A 72 -14.33 11.55 7.36
N VAL A 73 -13.51 11.38 6.32
CA VAL A 73 -12.72 12.46 5.71
C VAL A 73 -13.42 12.88 4.42
N THR A 74 -13.80 14.15 4.35
CA THR A 74 -14.47 14.75 3.20
C THR A 74 -13.47 15.19 2.13
N TYR A 75 -13.93 15.33 0.89
CA TYR A 75 -13.10 15.85 -0.20
C TYR A 75 -12.63 17.28 0.07
N ASP A 76 -13.50 18.12 0.64
CA ASP A 76 -13.16 19.51 0.97
C ASP A 76 -12.04 19.59 2.03
N GLU A 77 -12.08 18.73 3.05
CA GLU A 77 -10.98 18.62 4.03
C GLU A 77 -9.65 18.23 3.36
N ILE A 78 -9.69 17.29 2.42
CA ILE A 78 -8.50 16.87 1.65
C ILE A 78 -7.96 18.04 0.83
N GLN A 79 -8.83 18.75 0.11
CA GLN A 79 -8.44 19.86 -0.75
C GLN A 79 -7.87 21.03 0.06
N ASN A 80 -8.50 21.39 1.18
CA ASN A 80 -8.00 22.43 2.06
C ASN A 80 -6.62 22.08 2.63
N TYR A 81 -6.48 20.85 3.16
CA TYR A 81 -5.20 20.39 3.71
C TYR A 81 -4.10 20.35 2.65
N TYR A 82 -4.42 19.90 1.44
CA TYR A 82 -3.50 19.90 0.31
C TYR A 82 -3.01 21.32 -0.03
N ASN A 83 -3.93 22.28 -0.15
CA ASN A 83 -3.60 23.66 -0.52
C ASN A 83 -2.75 24.35 0.56
N GLU A 84 -3.07 24.16 1.83
CA GLU A 84 -2.32 24.71 2.96
C GLU A 84 -0.89 24.15 3.06
N ASN A 85 -0.67 22.92 2.59
CA ASN A 85 0.59 22.19 2.75
C ASN A 85 1.23 21.80 1.42
N ILE A 86 0.93 22.52 0.33
CA ILE A 86 1.28 22.10 -1.03
C ILE A 86 2.79 21.88 -1.23
N GLY A 87 3.62 22.67 -0.55
CA GLY A 87 5.09 22.55 -0.57
C GLY A 87 5.63 21.25 0.04
N ASN A 88 4.83 20.55 0.86
CA ASN A 88 5.21 19.28 1.47
C ASN A 88 4.91 18.07 0.57
N PHE A 89 4.20 18.27 -0.55
CA PHE A 89 3.74 17.19 -1.42
C PHE A 89 4.50 17.11 -2.73
N LEU A 90 5.82 16.97 -2.63
CA LEU A 90 6.68 16.76 -3.79
C LEU A 90 6.68 15.29 -4.21
N LEU A 91 6.75 15.04 -5.52
CA LEU A 91 6.80 13.70 -6.08
C LEU A 91 8.13 13.01 -5.75
N SER A 92 8.06 11.79 -5.24
CA SER A 92 9.24 10.94 -4.99
C SER A 92 9.70 10.18 -6.25
N ASN A 93 8.79 9.98 -7.20
CA ASN A 93 9.02 9.24 -8.44
C ASN A 93 8.32 9.95 -9.60
N ASP A 94 8.85 9.76 -10.80
CA ASP A 94 8.17 10.20 -12.02
C ASP A 94 6.81 9.49 -12.15
N ILE A 95 5.80 10.25 -12.54
CA ILE A 95 4.45 9.76 -12.79
C ILE A 95 4.00 10.14 -14.19
N LEU A 96 3.09 9.36 -14.73
CA LEU A 96 2.54 9.58 -16.05
C LEU A 96 1.06 9.21 -16.11
N LYS A 97 0.36 9.82 -17.05
CA LYS A 97 -0.95 9.38 -17.53
C LYS A 97 -0.73 8.71 -18.88
N ALA A 98 -0.93 7.41 -18.95
CA ALA A 98 -0.68 6.65 -20.17
C ALA A 98 -1.57 5.43 -20.31
N ARG A 99 -1.56 4.88 -21.50
CA ARG A 99 -2.19 3.60 -21.84
C ARG A 99 -1.24 2.73 -22.63
N TYR A 100 -1.33 1.42 -22.46
CA TYR A 100 -0.73 0.45 -23.36
C TYR A 100 -1.65 -0.72 -23.64
N VAL A 101 -1.42 -1.36 -24.78
CA VAL A 101 -2.09 -2.60 -25.19
C VAL A 101 -1.07 -3.51 -25.86
N LYS A 102 -1.06 -4.79 -25.49
CA LYS A 102 -0.29 -5.88 -26.10
C LYS A 102 -1.22 -6.84 -26.82
N LEU A 103 -0.99 -7.06 -28.11
CA LEU A 103 -1.84 -7.88 -28.99
C LEU A 103 -0.99 -8.80 -29.85
N ASN A 104 -1.53 -9.94 -30.27
CA ASN A 104 -0.87 -10.76 -31.27
C ASN A 104 -0.85 -10.06 -32.65
N ILE A 105 0.27 -10.16 -33.37
CA ILE A 105 0.47 -9.52 -34.69
C ILE A 105 -0.48 -10.07 -35.76
N LYS A 106 -0.98 -11.30 -35.61
CA LYS A 106 -1.94 -11.95 -36.52
C LYS A 106 -3.39 -11.53 -36.28
N ASN A 107 -3.66 -10.59 -35.39
CA ASN A 107 -5.02 -10.09 -35.17
C ASN A 107 -5.54 -9.38 -36.43
N TYR A 108 -6.64 -9.88 -36.99
CA TYR A 108 -7.25 -9.42 -38.25
C TYR A 108 -7.68 -7.94 -38.20
N ASN A 109 -7.90 -7.38 -37.02
CA ASN A 109 -8.39 -6.00 -36.83
C ASN A 109 -7.28 -5.00 -36.44
N LEU A 110 -5.99 -5.36 -36.58
CA LEU A 110 -4.88 -4.54 -36.09
C LEU A 110 -4.92 -3.07 -36.55
N ARG A 111 -5.28 -2.80 -37.80
CA ARG A 111 -5.39 -1.43 -38.33
C ARG A 111 -6.45 -0.60 -37.60
N GLU A 112 -7.63 -1.19 -37.40
CA GLU A 112 -8.73 -0.54 -36.71
C GLU A 112 -8.39 -0.34 -35.23
N ILE A 113 -7.77 -1.34 -34.59
CA ILE A 113 -7.32 -1.25 -33.20
C ILE A 113 -6.29 -0.12 -33.04
N LYS A 114 -5.28 -0.01 -33.92
CA LYS A 114 -4.30 1.10 -33.90
C LYS A 114 -4.98 2.47 -34.00
N ARG A 115 -5.98 2.61 -34.88
CA ARG A 115 -6.74 3.86 -35.09
C ARG A 115 -7.54 4.23 -33.84
N ARG A 116 -8.31 3.29 -33.30
CA ARG A 116 -9.12 3.49 -32.09
C ARG A 116 -8.27 3.71 -30.85
N PHE A 117 -7.15 3.01 -30.72
CA PHE A 117 -6.21 3.20 -29.63
C PHE A 117 -5.62 4.61 -29.64
N ARG A 118 -5.39 5.19 -30.82
CA ARG A 118 -4.87 6.57 -30.93
C ARG A 118 -5.94 7.62 -30.57
N ARG A 119 -7.19 7.43 -30.99
CA ARG A 119 -8.30 8.36 -30.73
C ARG A 119 -8.84 8.24 -29.29
N PHE A 120 -9.13 7.03 -28.85
CA PHE A 120 -9.53 6.64 -27.49
C PHE A 120 -10.65 7.47 -26.87
N ASN A 121 -11.71 7.74 -27.65
CA ASN A 121 -12.92 8.36 -27.14
C ASN A 121 -13.82 7.34 -26.40
N ASN A 122 -14.98 7.75 -25.87
CA ASN A 122 -15.87 6.86 -25.12
C ASN A 122 -16.33 5.63 -25.93
N GLN A 123 -16.55 5.76 -27.24
CA GLN A 123 -16.88 4.62 -28.10
C GLN A 123 -15.70 3.66 -28.27
N ASP A 124 -14.47 4.18 -28.30
CA ASP A 124 -13.26 3.36 -28.35
C ASP A 124 -13.04 2.61 -27.05
N LYS A 125 -13.35 3.21 -25.89
CA LYS A 125 -13.28 2.53 -24.59
C LYS A 125 -14.19 1.30 -24.57
N ILE A 126 -15.46 1.49 -24.94
CA ILE A 126 -16.43 0.39 -25.07
C ILE A 126 -15.93 -0.68 -26.05
N PHE A 127 -15.33 -0.26 -27.17
CA PHE A 127 -14.72 -1.19 -28.11
C PHE A 127 -13.59 -2.01 -27.47
N PHE A 128 -12.65 -1.38 -26.75
CA PHE A 128 -11.56 -2.08 -26.08
C PHE A 128 -12.05 -3.02 -24.98
N ASP A 129 -13.11 -2.64 -24.26
CA ASP A 129 -13.76 -3.52 -23.29
C ASP A 129 -14.34 -4.77 -23.97
N SER A 130 -15.00 -4.59 -25.13
CA SER A 130 -15.60 -5.69 -25.90
C SER A 130 -14.57 -6.68 -26.47
N ILE A 131 -13.35 -6.21 -26.76
CA ILE A 131 -12.27 -7.06 -27.28
C ILE A 131 -11.27 -7.48 -26.22
N SER A 132 -11.49 -7.15 -24.94
CA SER A 132 -10.52 -7.34 -23.85
C SER A 132 -9.98 -8.77 -23.74
N ILE A 133 -10.80 -9.79 -24.03
CA ILE A 133 -10.42 -11.22 -24.06
C ILE A 133 -9.38 -11.52 -25.15
N GLN A 134 -9.39 -10.76 -26.25
CA GLN A 134 -8.43 -10.92 -27.36
C GLN A 134 -7.11 -10.19 -27.10
N ILE A 135 -7.02 -9.43 -26.00
CA ILE A 135 -5.84 -8.66 -25.63
C ILE A 135 -5.02 -9.42 -24.61
N SER A 136 -3.76 -9.72 -24.95
CA SER A 136 -2.87 -10.51 -24.09
C SER A 136 -2.51 -9.78 -22.79
N ASN A 137 -2.37 -8.45 -22.84
CA ASN A 137 -2.11 -7.61 -21.67
C ASN A 137 -2.43 -6.15 -22.00
N TYR A 138 -2.96 -5.37 -21.05
CA TYR A 138 -3.25 -3.94 -21.27
C TYR A 138 -3.30 -3.11 -20.00
N PHE A 139 -3.18 -1.81 -20.18
CA PHE A 139 -3.52 -0.77 -19.22
C PHE A 139 -4.17 0.38 -19.98
N LEU A 140 -5.45 0.65 -19.73
CA LEU A 140 -6.25 1.59 -20.51
C LEU A 140 -6.68 2.84 -19.71
N SER A 141 -6.21 2.97 -18.47
CA SER A 141 -6.55 4.09 -17.57
C SER A 141 -5.59 5.27 -17.74
N ASP A 142 -5.75 6.00 -18.84
CA ASP A 142 -4.92 7.16 -19.18
C ASP A 142 -5.40 8.49 -18.58
N SER A 143 -6.39 8.44 -17.68
CA SER A 143 -6.85 9.57 -16.88
C SER A 143 -6.23 9.60 -15.47
N THR A 144 -5.69 8.46 -15.02
CA THR A 144 -5.12 8.29 -13.68
C THR A 144 -3.60 8.37 -13.72
N TRP A 145 -3.01 9.02 -12.73
CA TRP A 145 -1.56 9.07 -12.55
C TRP A 145 -1.03 7.71 -12.09
N ILE A 146 0.03 7.24 -12.72
CA ILE A 146 0.74 6.01 -12.34
C ILE A 146 2.24 6.27 -12.30
N ASN A 147 2.94 5.59 -11.39
CA ASN A 147 4.40 5.57 -11.36
C ASN A 147 4.96 5.09 -12.71
N SER A 148 5.86 5.89 -13.28
CA SER A 148 6.45 5.68 -14.60
C SER A 148 7.20 4.35 -14.70
N GLU A 149 8.03 4.04 -13.70
CA GLU A 149 8.80 2.81 -13.64
C GLU A 149 7.88 1.57 -13.58
N LEU A 150 6.86 1.61 -12.71
CA LEU A 150 5.88 0.53 -12.60
C LEU A 150 5.10 0.32 -13.91
N PHE A 151 4.80 1.39 -14.64
CA PHE A 151 4.14 1.32 -15.94
C PHE A 151 5.04 0.63 -16.98
N PHE A 152 6.28 1.07 -17.14
CA PHE A 152 7.19 0.51 -18.15
C PHE A 152 7.67 -0.89 -17.80
N ARG A 153 7.70 -1.29 -16.52
CA ARG A 153 7.98 -2.68 -16.10
C ARG A 153 6.99 -3.69 -16.67
N LYS A 154 5.76 -3.26 -17.00
CA LYS A 154 4.76 -4.11 -17.68
C LYS A 154 5.08 -4.32 -19.17
N ILE A 155 6.06 -3.61 -19.72
CA ILE A 155 6.42 -3.59 -21.14
C ILE A 155 7.95 -3.79 -21.29
N PRO A 156 8.49 -4.96 -20.91
CA PRO A 156 9.94 -5.19 -20.82
C PRO A 156 10.67 -5.20 -22.18
N ILE A 157 9.93 -5.19 -23.29
CA ILE A 157 10.49 -5.14 -24.65
C ILE A 157 11.06 -3.76 -25.03
N LEU A 158 10.69 -2.71 -24.29
CA LEU A 158 11.17 -1.35 -24.55
C LEU A 158 12.57 -1.15 -23.99
N SER A 159 13.47 -0.60 -24.80
CA SER A 159 14.77 -0.16 -24.30
C SER A 159 14.67 1.15 -23.51
N GLU A 160 15.68 1.46 -22.70
CA GLU A 160 15.73 2.72 -21.95
C GLU A 160 15.64 3.95 -22.86
N ASP A 161 16.28 3.92 -24.03
CA ASP A 161 16.23 5.02 -25.00
C ASP A 161 14.83 5.19 -25.62
N GLU A 162 14.12 4.08 -25.86
CA GLU A 162 12.73 4.12 -26.31
C GLU A 162 11.82 4.72 -25.23
N ILE A 163 11.98 4.29 -23.98
CA ILE A 163 11.24 4.83 -22.82
C ILE A 163 11.46 6.34 -22.72
N LYS A 164 12.72 6.80 -22.73
CA LYS A 164 13.07 8.23 -22.69
C LYS A 164 12.41 9.01 -23.82
N ARG A 165 12.38 8.48 -25.05
CA ARG A 165 11.73 9.12 -26.20
C ARG A 165 10.21 9.19 -26.06
N ILE A 166 9.57 8.11 -25.60
CA ILE A 166 8.12 8.04 -25.38
C ILE A 166 7.70 9.10 -24.36
N VAL A 167 8.40 9.15 -23.22
CA VAL A 167 8.12 10.10 -22.14
C VAL A 167 8.44 11.53 -22.58
N LYS A 168 9.55 11.78 -23.29
CA LYS A 168 9.94 13.14 -23.70
C LYS A 168 8.90 13.82 -24.58
N ASN A 169 8.35 13.09 -25.55
CA ASN A 169 7.59 13.67 -26.66
C ASN A 169 6.07 13.39 -26.58
N ASN A 170 5.55 12.87 -25.45
CA ASN A 170 4.15 12.44 -25.25
C ASN A 170 3.60 11.62 -26.42
N LEU A 171 4.40 10.65 -26.87
CA LEU A 171 4.18 10.01 -28.16
C LEU A 171 3.15 8.89 -28.11
N TYR A 172 2.50 8.72 -29.25
CA TYR A 172 1.98 7.41 -29.64
C TYR A 172 3.15 6.60 -30.21
N PHE A 173 3.42 5.44 -29.63
CA PHE A 173 4.52 4.57 -30.01
C PHE A 173 3.99 3.18 -30.32
N VAL A 174 4.56 2.56 -31.35
CA VAL A 174 4.23 1.21 -31.79
C VAL A 174 5.54 0.42 -31.82
N LYS A 175 5.58 -0.68 -31.06
CA LYS A 175 6.68 -1.64 -31.07
C LYS A 175 6.13 -2.99 -31.52
N GLU A 176 6.86 -3.68 -32.37
CA GLU A 176 6.49 -5.00 -32.86
C GLU A 176 7.64 -5.96 -32.54
N ASP A 177 7.31 -7.14 -32.04
CA ASP A 177 8.20 -8.29 -31.97
C ASP A 177 7.72 -9.38 -32.94
N SER A 178 8.27 -10.60 -32.87
CA SER A 178 7.93 -11.68 -33.79
C SER A 178 6.50 -12.21 -33.64
N LEU A 179 5.85 -11.97 -32.49
CA LEU A 179 4.53 -12.52 -32.15
C LEU A 179 3.51 -11.45 -31.81
N ASP A 180 3.96 -10.34 -31.24
CA ASP A 180 3.14 -9.35 -30.55
C ASP A 180 3.43 -7.92 -31.04
N VAL A 181 2.40 -7.08 -30.93
CA VAL A 181 2.41 -5.65 -31.18
C VAL A 181 2.03 -4.93 -29.89
N TYR A 182 2.84 -3.95 -29.51
CA TYR A 182 2.66 -3.12 -28.35
C TYR A 182 2.32 -1.71 -28.81
N LEU A 183 1.15 -1.24 -28.40
CA LEU A 183 0.70 0.13 -28.60
C LEU A 183 0.85 0.88 -27.29
N ILE A 184 1.58 1.99 -27.28
CA ILE A 184 1.80 2.82 -26.09
C ILE A 184 1.39 4.25 -26.43
N LYS A 185 0.70 4.91 -25.50
CA LYS A 185 0.41 6.34 -25.59
C LYS A 185 0.57 6.99 -24.24
N VAL A 186 1.42 8.03 -24.17
CA VAL A 186 1.53 8.93 -23.02
C VAL A 186 0.72 10.20 -23.31
N ASN A 187 -0.13 10.58 -22.36
CA ASN A 187 -0.95 11.80 -22.41
C ASN A 187 -0.29 12.92 -21.61
N ASP A 188 0.19 12.61 -20.41
CA ASP A 188 0.75 13.58 -19.47
C ASP A 188 1.84 12.96 -18.60
N LYS A 189 2.70 13.79 -18.01
CA LYS A 189 3.82 13.38 -17.16
C LYS A 189 4.14 14.44 -16.12
N LYS A 190 4.67 13.99 -14.98
CA LYS A 190 5.35 14.83 -13.99
C LYS A 190 6.59 14.10 -13.46
N MET A 191 7.64 14.85 -13.22
CA MET A 191 8.94 14.38 -12.77
C MET A 191 9.06 14.44 -11.25
N VAL A 192 10.06 13.74 -10.72
CA VAL A 192 10.51 13.86 -9.34
C VAL A 192 10.68 15.33 -8.95
N SER A 193 10.34 15.64 -7.70
CA SER A 193 10.40 16.98 -7.11
C SER A 193 9.38 17.99 -7.65
N GLU A 194 8.53 17.64 -8.62
CA GLU A 194 7.37 18.45 -8.96
C GLU A 194 6.23 18.25 -7.94
N ILE A 195 5.28 19.20 -7.89
CA ILE A 195 4.12 19.10 -7.00
C ILE A 195 3.24 17.92 -7.42
N SER A 196 3.00 17.02 -6.45
CA SER A 196 2.15 15.86 -6.60
C SER A 196 0.71 16.28 -6.88
N PRO A 197 0.08 15.81 -7.98
CA PRO A 197 -1.34 16.01 -8.21
C PRO A 197 -2.17 15.48 -7.05
N ILE A 198 -3.21 16.22 -6.66
CA ILE A 198 -4.11 15.81 -5.57
C ILE A 198 -4.71 14.42 -5.84
N GLU A 199 -5.05 14.11 -7.09
CA GLU A 199 -5.64 12.82 -7.47
C GLU A 199 -4.66 11.66 -7.33
N TYR A 200 -3.35 11.92 -7.36
CA TYR A 200 -2.31 10.88 -7.20
C TYR A 200 -2.07 10.54 -5.73
N ILE A 201 -2.26 11.51 -4.82
CA ILE A 201 -1.98 11.34 -3.39
C ILE A 201 -3.24 11.38 -2.52
N GLN A 202 -4.43 11.34 -3.12
CA GLN A 202 -5.70 11.48 -2.43
C GLN A 202 -5.87 10.48 -1.28
N ASP A 203 -5.55 9.20 -1.53
CA ASP A 203 -5.64 8.15 -0.50
C ASP A 203 -4.67 8.43 0.66
N ARG A 204 -3.43 8.83 0.34
CA ARG A 204 -2.43 9.21 1.34
C ARG A 204 -2.87 10.44 2.15
N LEU A 205 -3.47 11.44 1.51
CA LEU A 205 -4.00 12.62 2.20
C LEU A 205 -5.15 12.24 3.14
N SER A 206 -6.04 11.35 2.69
CA SER A 206 -7.13 10.80 3.50
C SER A 206 -6.60 10.09 4.74
N GLU A 207 -5.57 9.25 4.60
CA GLU A 207 -4.91 8.57 5.72
C GLU A 207 -4.27 9.56 6.72
N ILE A 208 -3.57 10.59 6.22
CA ILE A 208 -2.97 11.63 7.05
C ILE A 208 -4.04 12.34 7.87
N LEU A 209 -5.13 12.76 7.24
CA LEU A 209 -6.24 13.45 7.91
C LEU A 209 -6.94 12.56 8.92
N LEU A 210 -7.18 11.30 8.57
CA LEU A 210 -7.76 10.32 9.48
C LEU A 210 -6.88 10.14 10.73
N ASN A 211 -5.55 10.01 10.54
CA ASN A 211 -4.62 9.90 11.66
C ASN A 211 -4.59 11.18 12.50
N LYS A 212 -4.65 12.36 11.89
CA LYS A 212 -4.75 13.64 12.60
C LYS A 212 -6.01 13.70 13.46
N LYS A 213 -7.17 13.28 12.94
CA LYS A 213 -8.43 13.18 13.70
C LYS A 213 -8.29 12.23 14.90
N LYS A 214 -7.71 11.05 14.70
CA LYS A 214 -7.47 10.07 15.79
C LYS A 214 -6.61 10.65 16.91
N VAL A 215 -5.48 11.28 16.55
CA VAL A 215 -4.57 11.90 17.52
C VAL A 215 -5.26 13.03 18.29
N ASN A 216 -5.99 13.90 17.60
CA ASN A 216 -6.70 15.01 18.23
C ASN A 216 -7.80 14.52 19.19
N TYR A 217 -8.52 13.46 18.83
CA TYR A 217 -9.54 12.85 19.67
C TYR A 217 -8.94 12.27 20.96
N LEU A 218 -7.83 11.53 20.87
CA LEU A 218 -7.15 11.00 22.05
C LEU A 218 -6.64 12.11 22.96
N LYS A 219 -6.02 13.16 22.39
CA LYS A 219 -5.57 14.34 23.16
C LYS A 219 -6.72 15.03 23.90
N LYS A 220 -7.90 15.10 23.30
CA LYS A 220 -9.09 15.67 23.94
C LYS A 220 -9.49 14.85 25.17
N ILE A 221 -9.54 13.52 25.04
CA ILE A 221 -9.88 12.63 26.15
C ILE A 221 -8.83 12.69 27.26
N GLU A 222 -7.55 12.67 26.92
CA GLU A 222 -6.47 12.78 27.90
C GLU A 222 -6.59 14.09 28.71
N LYS A 223 -6.93 15.19 28.03
CA LYS A 223 -7.20 16.46 28.70
C LYS A 223 -8.43 16.41 29.61
N GLU A 224 -9.53 15.79 29.17
CA GLU A 224 -10.74 15.61 29.98
C GLU A 224 -10.48 14.73 31.21
N VAL A 225 -9.63 13.71 31.12
CA VAL A 225 -9.24 12.89 32.28
C VAL A 225 -8.47 13.73 33.30
N LEU A 226 -7.53 14.57 32.85
CA LEU A 226 -6.73 15.43 33.72
C LEU A 226 -7.54 16.57 34.37
N GLU A 227 -8.58 17.07 33.71
CA GLU A 227 -9.43 18.16 34.24
C GLU A 227 -10.51 17.67 35.22
N ASN A 228 -10.79 16.37 35.27
CA ASN A 228 -11.78 15.75 36.16
C ASN A 228 -11.16 15.04 37.38
N GLU A 229 -9.85 15.18 37.61
CA GLU A 229 -9.14 14.84 38.85
C GLU A 229 -8.93 16.08 39.73
#